data_AF-M1LZ09-F1
#
_entry.id   AF-M1LZ09-F1
#
_cell.length_a   1.000
_cell.length_b   1.000
_cell.length_c   1.000
_cell.angle_alpha   90.00
_cell.angle_beta   90.00
_cell.angle_gamma   90.00
#
_symmetry.space_group_name_H-M   'P 1'
#
loop_
_entity.id
_entity.type
_entity.pdbx_description
1 polymer ?
#
loop_
_entity_poly.entity_id
_entity_poly.type
_entity_poly.pdbx_seq_one_letter_code
_entity_poly.pdbx_strand_id
1 'polypeptide(L)'
;PETVQWGGFGKDGFGDADFPPSARVLEQSKTHAALAITELLRAAKPDEDTVYQLVCLGPLTNIALAMRLDPEVFHVLGSETEPAITIMGGASEAKGNSNLTSEFNMHCDPEAAYIVFNQRNMRPVRVVSWEVTVDCSMTWTFFDEWIGRQENGKKQQNRFQVFIEKVFQRLETFTRPLPDGTKANTGDAEVTQDNTCVIPDAVAMVAALYPESI
;
A
#
# COMPACT_ATOMS: atom_id res chain seq x y z
N PRO A 1 -5.05 -23.91 -1.27
CA PRO A 1 -5.39 -22.51 -1.59
C PRO A 1 -4.26 -21.90 -2.43
N GLU A 2 -4.54 -21.57 -3.69
CA GLU A 2 -3.59 -20.82 -4.52
C GLU A 2 -3.41 -19.44 -3.87
N THR A 3 -2.15 -19.06 -3.63
CA THR A 3 -1.83 -17.71 -3.18
C THR A 3 -2.25 -16.72 -4.26
N VAL A 4 -3.19 -15.83 -3.96
CA VAL A 4 -3.61 -14.78 -4.90
C VAL A 4 -2.42 -13.83 -5.11
N GLN A 5 -1.85 -13.83 -6.31
CA GLN A 5 -0.74 -12.97 -6.70
C GLN A 5 -1.10 -12.26 -8.00
N TRP A 6 -1.02 -10.93 -8.03
CA TRP A 6 -1.40 -10.14 -9.20
C TRP A 6 -0.32 -10.16 -10.31
N GLY A 7 0.96 -9.96 -9.95
CA GLY A 7 2.08 -10.01 -10.89
C GLY A 7 2.33 -8.74 -11.72
N GLY A 8 1.56 -7.66 -11.55
CA GLY A 8 1.72 -6.42 -12.32
C GLY A 8 3.09 -5.73 -12.15
N PHE A 9 3.73 -5.88 -10.99
CA PHE A 9 5.10 -5.43 -10.75
C PHE A 9 6.18 -6.46 -11.17
N GLY A 10 5.83 -7.54 -11.87
CA GLY A 10 6.77 -8.63 -12.19
C GLY A 10 6.65 -9.81 -11.25
N LYS A 11 7.51 -10.82 -11.46
CA LYS A 11 7.46 -12.10 -10.72
C LYS A 11 7.89 -11.95 -9.26
N ASP A 12 8.82 -11.05 -9.00
CA ASP A 12 9.27 -10.72 -7.65
C ASP A 12 8.43 -9.62 -6.97
N GLY A 13 7.46 -9.04 -7.68
CA GLY A 13 6.68 -7.89 -7.21
C GLY A 13 7.50 -6.60 -7.09
N PHE A 14 8.68 -6.52 -7.72
CA PHE A 14 9.65 -5.45 -7.53
C PHE A 14 10.39 -5.04 -8.81
N GLY A 15 9.73 -5.23 -9.95
CA GLY A 15 10.17 -4.83 -11.28
C GLY A 15 10.98 -5.90 -12.02
N ASP A 16 11.27 -7.07 -11.44
CA ASP A 16 12.27 -8.02 -11.97
C ASP A 16 13.58 -7.29 -12.36
N ALA A 17 14.01 -6.36 -11.51
CA ALA A 17 15.06 -5.40 -11.83
C ALA A 17 16.48 -5.85 -11.44
N ASP A 18 16.62 -7.10 -10.98
CA ASP A 18 17.88 -7.73 -10.54
C ASP A 18 18.67 -6.87 -9.54
N PHE A 19 17.98 -6.26 -8.57
CA PHE A 19 18.65 -5.54 -7.50
C PHE A 19 19.55 -6.47 -6.66
N PRO A 20 20.72 -6.00 -6.19
CA PRO A 20 21.57 -6.81 -5.34
C PRO A 20 20.84 -7.14 -4.02
N PRO A 21 20.84 -8.41 -3.56
CA PRO A 21 20.21 -8.78 -2.31
C PRO A 21 20.76 -7.98 -1.12
N SER A 22 19.87 -7.53 -0.24
CA SER A 22 20.27 -6.77 0.96
C SER A 22 20.78 -7.71 2.06
N ALA A 23 22.01 -7.49 2.51
CA ALA A 23 22.58 -8.23 3.66
C ALA A 23 21.77 -8.06 4.96
N ARG A 24 20.98 -6.97 5.06
CA ARG A 24 20.13 -6.67 6.22
C ARG A 24 19.01 -7.69 6.44
N VAL A 25 18.66 -8.49 5.42
CA VAL A 25 17.67 -9.57 5.58
C VAL A 25 18.16 -10.61 6.58
N LEU A 26 19.47 -10.89 6.60
CA LEU A 26 20.08 -11.83 7.54
C LEU A 26 20.09 -11.28 8.98
N GLU A 27 20.04 -9.96 9.13
CA GLU A 27 20.02 -9.26 10.41
C GLU A 27 18.61 -9.09 10.98
N GLN A 28 17.55 -9.42 10.22
CA GLN A 28 16.18 -9.29 10.71
C GLN A 28 15.88 -10.28 11.84
N SER A 29 15.09 -9.82 12.80
CA SER A 29 14.60 -10.67 13.89
C SER A 29 13.82 -11.88 13.36
N LYS A 30 13.87 -12.99 14.10
CA LYS A 30 13.02 -14.17 13.86
C LYS A 30 11.66 -14.07 14.55
N THR A 31 11.44 -13.02 15.35
CA THR A 31 10.15 -12.75 15.99
C THR A 31 9.06 -12.56 14.93
N HIS A 32 7.96 -13.28 15.08
CA HIS A 32 6.80 -13.13 14.21
C HIS A 32 6.25 -11.70 14.27
N ALA A 33 5.82 -11.13 13.13
CA ALA A 33 5.38 -9.74 13.04
C ALA A 33 4.28 -9.39 14.06
N ALA A 34 3.28 -10.25 14.26
CA ALA A 34 2.24 -10.05 15.28
C ALA A 34 2.79 -9.89 16.72
N LEU A 35 3.82 -10.65 17.09
CA LEU A 35 4.47 -10.52 18.40
C LEU A 35 5.28 -9.24 18.47
N ALA A 36 6.04 -8.92 17.42
CA ALA A 36 6.83 -7.69 17.35
C ALA A 36 5.94 -6.44 17.45
N ILE A 37 4.78 -6.41 16.76
CA ILE A 37 3.79 -5.33 16.88
C ILE A 37 3.32 -5.22 18.33
N THR A 38 2.93 -6.33 18.94
CA THR A 38 2.45 -6.36 20.33
C THR A 38 3.50 -5.81 21.31
N GLU A 39 4.75 -6.21 21.15
CA GLU A 39 5.88 -5.74 21.97
C GLU A 39 6.17 -4.25 21.76
N LEU A 40 6.15 -3.78 20.51
CA LEU A 40 6.34 -2.37 20.17
C LEU A 40 5.24 -1.50 20.78
N LEU A 41 3.98 -1.91 20.66
CA LEU A 41 2.85 -1.18 21.24
C LEU A 41 2.89 -1.18 22.78
N ARG A 42 3.27 -2.30 23.40
CA ARG A 42 3.44 -2.36 24.86
C ARG A 42 4.56 -1.45 25.37
N ALA A 43 5.61 -1.27 24.57
CA ALA A 43 6.73 -0.40 24.90
C ALA A 43 6.50 1.08 24.51
N ALA A 44 5.47 1.36 23.70
CA ALA A 44 5.15 2.70 23.24
C ALA A 44 4.77 3.60 24.42
N LYS A 45 5.22 4.84 24.36
CA LYS A 45 4.94 5.86 25.38
C LYS A 45 4.45 7.13 24.67
N PRO A 46 3.19 7.14 24.20
CA PRO A 46 2.64 8.34 23.58
C PRO A 46 2.59 9.49 24.60
N ASP A 47 2.82 10.69 24.12
CA ASP A 47 2.70 11.94 24.88
C ASP A 47 2.10 13.03 23.98
N GLU A 48 2.06 14.28 24.46
CA GLU A 48 1.45 15.40 23.72
C GLU A 48 2.15 15.68 22.37
N ASP A 49 3.44 15.36 22.26
CA ASP A 49 4.27 15.61 21.07
C ASP A 49 4.52 14.34 20.24
N THR A 50 4.17 13.16 20.76
CA THR A 50 4.48 11.86 20.16
C THR A 50 3.25 11.00 20.00
N VAL A 51 2.83 10.80 18.75
CA VAL A 51 1.71 9.93 18.37
C VAL A 51 2.23 8.72 17.58
N TYR A 52 1.73 7.53 17.91
CA TYR A 52 2.01 6.30 17.18
C TYR A 52 0.81 5.93 16.30
N GLN A 53 1.06 5.55 15.05
CA GLN A 53 0.05 5.08 14.11
C GLN A 53 0.50 3.76 13.46
N LEU A 54 -0.46 2.94 13.05
CA LEU A 54 -0.20 1.82 12.14
C LEU A 54 -0.71 2.15 10.73
N VAL A 55 0.13 1.99 9.72
CA VAL A 55 -0.29 2.05 8.32
C VAL A 55 -0.25 0.66 7.73
N CYS A 56 -1.39 0.15 7.28
CA CYS A 56 -1.58 -1.20 6.79
C CYS A 56 -1.75 -1.17 5.27
N LEU A 57 -0.74 -1.67 4.56
CA LEU A 57 -0.62 -1.64 3.09
C LEU A 57 -0.79 -3.03 2.46
N GLY A 58 -1.42 -3.95 3.19
CA GLY A 58 -1.54 -5.35 2.82
C GLY A 58 -2.62 -6.06 3.63
N PRO A 59 -2.78 -7.39 3.46
CA PRO A 59 -3.74 -8.18 4.23
C PRO A 59 -3.53 -8.00 5.74
N LEU A 60 -4.63 -7.89 6.49
CA LEU A 60 -4.63 -7.47 7.89
C LEU A 60 -4.26 -8.60 8.89
N THR A 61 -3.83 -9.77 8.39
CA THR A 61 -3.57 -10.98 9.17
C THR A 61 -2.68 -10.72 10.39
N ASN A 62 -1.57 -10.00 10.21
CA ASN A 62 -0.63 -9.72 11.31
C ASN A 62 -1.26 -8.82 12.39
N ILE A 63 -2.08 -7.85 11.98
CA ILE A 63 -2.75 -6.93 12.90
C ILE A 63 -3.84 -7.67 13.66
N ALA A 64 -4.66 -8.46 12.96
CA ALA A 64 -5.69 -9.27 13.59
C ALA A 64 -5.09 -10.27 14.59
N LEU A 65 -4.00 -10.95 14.24
CA LEU A 65 -3.28 -11.82 15.17
C LEU A 65 -2.78 -11.07 16.41
N ALA A 66 -2.18 -9.88 16.23
CA ALA A 66 -1.73 -9.06 17.35
C ALA A 66 -2.90 -8.62 18.25
N MET A 67 -4.03 -8.19 17.68
CA MET A 67 -5.24 -7.84 18.43
C MET A 67 -5.83 -9.05 19.19
N ARG A 68 -5.71 -10.26 18.65
CA ARG A 68 -6.16 -11.49 19.33
C ARG A 68 -5.21 -11.92 20.44
N LEU A 69 -3.92 -11.58 20.35
CA LEU A 69 -2.93 -11.87 21.37
C LEU A 69 -3.05 -10.92 22.56
N ASP A 70 -3.16 -9.62 22.31
CA ASP A 70 -3.23 -8.59 23.35
C ASP A 70 -4.02 -7.38 22.81
N PRO A 71 -5.36 -7.37 22.94
CA PRO A 71 -6.18 -6.30 22.40
C PRO A 71 -5.93 -4.96 23.10
N GLU A 72 -5.49 -4.98 24.36
CA GLU A 72 -5.33 -3.79 25.18
C GLU A 72 -4.20 -2.91 24.65
N VAL A 73 -3.10 -3.46 24.12
CA VAL A 73 -1.95 -2.63 23.69
C VAL A 73 -2.28 -1.67 22.56
N PHE A 74 -3.40 -1.84 21.85
CA PHE A 74 -3.82 -0.97 20.75
C PHE A 74 -4.36 0.40 21.20
N HIS A 75 -4.65 0.59 22.50
CA HIS A 75 -5.11 1.88 23.02
C HIS A 75 -4.07 3.01 22.89
N VAL A 76 -2.79 2.67 22.74
CA VAL A 76 -1.68 3.63 22.63
C VAL A 76 -1.58 4.29 21.26
N LEU A 77 -2.38 3.84 20.29
CA LEU A 77 -2.36 4.32 18.91
C LEU A 77 -3.32 5.49 18.70
N GLY A 78 -2.89 6.41 17.84
CA GLY A 78 -3.65 7.58 17.42
C GLY A 78 -3.76 8.66 18.51
N SER A 79 -4.49 9.72 18.18
CA SER A 79 -4.79 10.85 19.06
C SER A 79 -6.22 11.35 18.80
N GLU A 80 -6.58 12.52 19.31
CA GLU A 80 -7.87 13.15 18.94
C GLU A 80 -7.92 13.55 17.47
N THR A 81 -6.77 13.82 16.84
CA THR A 81 -6.68 14.27 15.44
C THR A 81 -6.13 13.20 14.50
N GLU A 82 -5.32 12.26 15.03
CA GLU A 82 -4.67 11.22 14.24
C GLU A 82 -5.37 9.86 14.40
N PRO A 83 -5.61 9.12 13.30
CA PRO A 83 -6.20 7.79 13.39
C PRO A 83 -5.25 6.81 14.07
N ALA A 84 -5.80 5.80 14.74
CA ALA A 84 -4.97 4.72 15.29
C ALA A 84 -4.37 3.85 14.18
N ILE A 85 -5.18 3.56 13.16
CA ILE A 85 -4.79 2.75 12.01
C ILE A 85 -5.29 3.42 10.73
N THR A 86 -4.42 3.52 9.74
CA THR A 86 -4.78 3.83 8.35
C THR A 86 -4.59 2.59 7.50
N ILE A 87 -5.65 2.16 6.79
CA ILE A 87 -5.67 0.93 6.00
C ILE A 87 -5.86 1.28 4.53
N MET A 88 -4.96 0.81 3.66
CA MET A 88 -5.23 0.71 2.23
C MET A 88 -6.02 -0.57 1.98
N GLY A 89 -7.28 -0.43 1.60
CA GLY A 89 -8.09 -1.57 1.20
C GLY A 89 -9.59 -1.34 1.28
N GLY A 90 -10.33 -2.32 0.80
CA GLY A 90 -11.79 -2.25 0.68
C GLY A 90 -12.25 -1.47 -0.55
N ALA A 91 -13.54 -1.60 -0.84
CA ALA A 91 -14.20 -0.98 -1.99
C ALA A 91 -15.46 -0.26 -1.48
N SER A 92 -15.40 1.07 -1.44
CA SER A 92 -16.46 1.95 -0.92
C SER A 92 -17.74 1.93 -1.77
N GLU A 93 -17.61 1.68 -3.07
CA GLU A 93 -18.71 1.56 -4.04
C GLU A 93 -18.89 0.12 -4.51
N ALA A 94 -18.26 -0.85 -3.83
CA ALA A 94 -18.19 -2.25 -4.23
C ALA A 94 -17.60 -2.47 -5.63
N LYS A 95 -16.71 -1.57 -6.09
CA LYS A 95 -15.91 -1.77 -7.31
C LYS A 95 -14.63 -2.52 -6.95
N GLY A 96 -14.73 -3.84 -6.86
CA GLY A 96 -13.60 -4.68 -6.49
C GLY A 96 -12.52 -4.77 -7.58
N ASN A 97 -11.26 -4.99 -7.16
CA ASN A 97 -10.12 -5.25 -8.06
C ASN A 97 -9.59 -6.69 -7.95
N SER A 98 -10.17 -7.52 -7.07
CA SER A 98 -9.80 -8.93 -6.90
C SER A 98 -10.95 -9.88 -7.23
N ASN A 99 -12.18 -9.50 -6.93
CA ASN A 99 -13.39 -10.05 -7.53
C ASN A 99 -14.36 -8.89 -7.81
N LEU A 100 -15.57 -9.16 -8.29
CA LEU A 100 -16.54 -8.13 -8.65
C LEU A 100 -16.79 -7.08 -7.55
N THR A 101 -16.69 -7.47 -6.28
CA THR A 101 -17.08 -6.63 -5.13
C THR A 101 -15.98 -6.40 -4.10
N SER A 102 -14.88 -7.15 -4.17
CA SER A 102 -13.84 -7.14 -3.15
C SER A 102 -12.52 -6.59 -3.69
N GLU A 103 -11.95 -5.69 -2.91
CA GLU A 103 -10.56 -5.24 -3.06
C GLU A 103 -9.59 -6.32 -2.55
N PHE A 104 -8.41 -6.41 -3.16
CA PHE A 104 -7.39 -7.43 -2.96
C PHE A 104 -7.00 -7.69 -1.50
N ASN A 105 -6.61 -6.67 -0.73
CA ASN A 105 -6.18 -6.82 0.66
C ASN A 105 -7.29 -7.39 1.54
N MET A 106 -8.54 -6.91 1.36
CA MET A 106 -9.70 -7.42 2.09
C MET A 106 -10.11 -8.82 1.65
N HIS A 107 -9.97 -9.13 0.35
CA HIS A 107 -10.28 -10.47 -0.18
C HIS A 107 -9.26 -11.52 0.27
N CYS A 108 -8.00 -11.14 0.48
CA CYS A 108 -6.95 -12.05 0.94
C CYS A 108 -7.19 -12.60 2.35
N ASP A 109 -7.75 -11.79 3.25
CA ASP A 109 -8.07 -12.22 4.62
C ASP A 109 -9.26 -11.42 5.20
N PRO A 110 -10.50 -11.78 4.79
CA PRO A 110 -11.70 -11.09 5.24
C PRO A 110 -11.98 -11.33 6.73
N GLU A 111 -11.56 -12.46 7.30
CA GLU A 111 -11.65 -12.74 8.74
C GLU A 111 -10.77 -11.78 9.56
N ALA A 112 -9.54 -11.51 9.10
CA ALA A 112 -8.68 -10.52 9.74
C ALA A 112 -9.27 -9.11 9.65
N ALA A 113 -9.83 -8.73 8.50
CA ALA A 113 -10.53 -7.46 8.34
C ALA A 113 -11.71 -7.34 9.32
N TYR A 114 -12.51 -8.39 9.46
CA TYR A 114 -13.60 -8.44 10.43
C TYR A 114 -13.11 -8.22 11.86
N ILE A 115 -12.00 -8.86 12.27
CA ILE A 115 -11.43 -8.68 13.61
C ILE A 115 -10.99 -7.23 13.83
N VAL A 116 -10.26 -6.64 12.88
CA VAL A 116 -9.74 -5.27 13.00
C VAL A 116 -10.88 -4.25 13.08
N PHE A 117 -11.90 -4.36 12.23
CA PHE A 117 -13.03 -3.43 12.24
C PHE A 117 -13.95 -3.58 13.47
N ASN A 118 -13.94 -4.74 14.13
CA ASN A 118 -14.73 -4.97 15.34
C ASN A 118 -13.95 -4.71 16.64
N GLN A 119 -12.72 -4.24 16.57
CA GLN A 119 -11.92 -3.95 17.75
C GLN A 119 -12.49 -2.75 18.52
N ARG A 120 -12.77 -2.93 19.81
CA ARG A 120 -13.47 -1.92 20.64
C ARG A 120 -12.53 -1.02 21.44
N ASN A 121 -11.30 -1.47 21.71
CA ASN A 121 -10.35 -0.79 22.61
C ASN A 121 -9.33 0.07 21.84
N MET A 122 -9.78 0.73 20.77
CA MET A 122 -8.92 1.50 19.88
C MET A 122 -9.68 2.72 19.32
N ARG A 123 -8.95 3.79 19.01
CA ARG A 123 -9.48 4.94 18.29
C ARG A 123 -9.93 4.55 16.86
N PRO A 124 -10.74 5.39 16.18
CA PRO A 124 -11.24 5.07 14.85
C PRO A 124 -10.14 4.72 13.84
N VAL A 125 -10.50 3.81 12.93
CA VAL A 125 -9.69 3.39 11.80
C VAL A 125 -10.03 4.27 10.60
N ARG A 126 -9.02 4.71 9.86
CA ARG A 126 -9.16 5.34 8.54
C ARG A 126 -9.02 4.28 7.46
N VAL A 127 -9.99 4.21 6.57
CA VAL A 127 -9.96 3.33 5.40
C VAL A 127 -9.75 4.17 4.15
N VAL A 128 -8.67 3.88 3.43
CA VAL A 128 -8.36 4.45 2.12
C VAL A 128 -8.71 3.38 1.09
N SER A 129 -9.95 3.44 0.61
CA SER A 129 -10.54 2.44 -0.29
C SER A 129 -9.97 2.53 -1.70
N TRP A 130 -10.09 1.45 -2.46
CA TRP A 130 -9.65 1.36 -3.85
C TRP A 130 -10.11 2.55 -4.70
N GLU A 131 -11.39 2.92 -4.63
CA GLU A 131 -11.95 4.00 -5.47
C GLU A 131 -11.31 5.36 -5.18
N VAL A 132 -11.11 5.72 -3.90
CA VAL A 132 -10.38 6.93 -3.49
C VAL A 132 -8.97 6.94 -4.08
N THR A 133 -8.30 5.79 -4.09
CA THR A 133 -6.95 5.72 -4.67
C THR A 133 -6.94 5.89 -6.20
N VAL A 134 -7.97 5.41 -6.89
CA VAL A 134 -8.15 5.59 -8.33
C VAL A 134 -8.33 7.08 -8.66
N ASP A 135 -9.13 7.78 -7.86
CA ASP A 135 -9.37 9.23 -7.99
C ASP A 135 -8.11 10.07 -7.70
N CYS A 136 -7.15 9.53 -6.96
CA CYS A 136 -5.85 10.16 -6.66
C CYS A 136 -4.68 9.61 -7.51
N SER A 137 -4.97 9.11 -8.72
CA SER A 137 -3.94 8.57 -9.62
C SER A 137 -2.97 9.64 -10.15
N MET A 138 -1.73 9.24 -10.46
CA MET A 138 -0.77 10.10 -11.17
C MET A 138 -0.87 9.87 -12.68
N THR A 139 -0.48 10.86 -13.49
CA THR A 139 -0.35 10.65 -14.95
C THR A 139 1.01 10.03 -15.28
N TRP A 140 1.10 9.28 -16.37
CA TRP A 140 2.42 8.82 -16.86
C TRP A 140 3.33 9.96 -17.29
N THR A 141 2.76 11.09 -17.72
CA THR A 141 3.52 12.31 -18.01
C THR A 141 4.19 12.86 -16.74
N PHE A 142 3.44 12.95 -15.64
CA PHE A 142 4.00 13.34 -14.35
C PHE A 142 5.12 12.37 -13.93
N PHE A 143 4.91 11.06 -14.11
CA PHE A 143 5.93 10.07 -13.80
C PHE A 143 7.22 10.30 -14.60
N ASP A 144 7.13 10.48 -15.93
CA ASP A 144 8.27 10.74 -16.81
C ASP A 144 9.04 12.00 -16.39
N GLU A 145 8.34 13.10 -16.12
CA GLU A 145 8.92 14.35 -15.64
C GLU A 145 9.62 14.16 -14.30
N TRP A 146 8.96 13.48 -13.36
CA TRP A 146 9.49 13.24 -12.01
C TRP A 146 10.73 12.35 -12.03
N ILE A 147 10.81 11.33 -12.88
CA ILE A 147 12.03 10.53 -13.08
C ILE A 147 13.02 11.18 -14.03
N GLY A 148 12.82 12.43 -14.46
CA GLY A 148 13.78 13.17 -15.28
C GLY A 148 14.00 12.61 -16.69
N ARG A 149 12.99 11.94 -17.27
CA ARG A 149 12.97 11.58 -18.71
C ARG A 149 12.67 12.84 -19.52
N GLN A 150 13.58 13.22 -20.42
CA GLN A 150 13.38 14.35 -21.32
C GLN A 150 12.93 13.89 -22.71
N GLU A 151 12.18 14.74 -23.43
CA GLU A 151 11.71 14.46 -24.80
C GLU A 151 12.85 14.17 -25.79
N ASN A 152 14.05 14.69 -25.53
CA ASN A 152 15.25 14.49 -26.37
C ASN A 152 15.97 13.15 -26.11
N GLY A 153 15.42 12.28 -25.27
CA GLY A 153 15.99 10.97 -24.90
C GLY A 153 17.10 11.03 -23.85
N LYS A 154 17.46 12.22 -23.34
CA LYS A 154 18.38 12.35 -22.19
C LYS A 154 17.64 12.05 -20.89
N LYS A 155 18.34 11.43 -19.95
CA LYS A 155 17.89 11.22 -18.57
C LYS A 155 18.83 11.93 -17.61
N GLN A 156 18.28 12.76 -16.74
CA GLN A 156 19.03 13.32 -15.61
C GLN A 156 18.38 12.84 -14.32
N GLN A 157 18.96 11.81 -13.72
CA GLN A 157 18.37 11.08 -12.61
C GLN A 157 19.29 11.04 -11.40
N ASN A 158 18.71 11.23 -10.22
CA ASN A 158 19.30 10.84 -8.95
C ASN A 158 19.06 9.35 -8.69
N ARG A 159 19.73 8.80 -7.67
CA ARG A 159 19.65 7.36 -7.35
C ARG A 159 18.24 6.85 -7.06
N PHE A 160 17.37 7.70 -6.49
CA PHE A 160 16.00 7.32 -6.16
C PHE A 160 15.12 7.27 -7.41
N GLN A 161 15.30 8.22 -8.33
CA GLN A 161 14.60 8.20 -9.62
C GLN A 161 14.98 6.97 -10.45
N VAL A 162 16.27 6.61 -10.49
CA VAL A 162 16.71 5.34 -11.13
C VAL A 162 16.08 4.12 -10.46
N PHE A 163 16.02 4.11 -9.14
CA PHE A 163 15.44 3.01 -8.38
C PHE A 163 13.94 2.85 -8.66
N ILE A 164 13.17 3.94 -8.59
CA ILE A 164 11.73 3.93 -8.86
C ILE A 164 11.44 3.57 -10.31
N GLU A 165 12.19 4.10 -11.28
CA GLU A 165 12.07 3.72 -12.69
C GLU A 165 12.22 2.20 -12.86
N LYS A 166 13.20 1.60 -12.19
CA LYS A 166 13.43 0.15 -12.24
C LYS A 166 12.32 -0.65 -11.56
N VAL A 167 11.82 -0.24 -10.40
CA VAL A 167 10.71 -0.92 -9.70
C VAL A 167 9.44 -0.89 -10.57
N PHE A 168 9.16 0.23 -11.25
CA PHE A 168 7.96 0.41 -12.05
C PHE A 168 8.07 -0.16 -13.47
N GLN A 169 9.24 -0.62 -13.94
CA GLN A 169 9.45 -0.98 -15.35
C GLN A 169 8.47 -2.05 -15.88
N ARG A 170 8.10 -3.02 -15.04
CA ARG A 170 7.11 -4.05 -15.39
C ARG A 170 5.69 -3.50 -15.38
N LEU A 171 5.35 -2.75 -14.35
CA LEU A 171 4.04 -2.11 -14.23
C LEU A 171 3.78 -1.16 -15.40
N GLU A 172 4.77 -0.34 -15.76
CA GLU A 172 4.72 0.57 -16.90
C GLU A 172 4.46 -0.21 -18.19
N THR A 173 5.18 -1.29 -18.45
CA THR A 173 4.95 -2.15 -19.62
C THR A 173 3.55 -2.79 -19.60
N PHE A 174 3.03 -3.12 -18.42
CA PHE A 174 1.76 -3.82 -18.25
C PHE A 174 0.53 -2.91 -18.31
N THR A 175 0.65 -1.64 -17.89
CA THR A 175 -0.50 -0.74 -17.68
C THR A 175 -0.46 0.55 -18.48
N ARG A 176 0.71 0.99 -18.96
CA ARG A 176 0.83 2.22 -19.75
C ARG A 176 0.29 1.99 -21.18
N PRO A 177 -0.64 2.83 -21.67
CA PRO A 177 -1.11 2.74 -23.06
C PRO A 177 0.03 2.94 -24.05
N LEU A 178 -0.02 2.24 -25.19
CA LEU A 178 0.92 2.46 -26.28
C LEU A 178 0.65 3.80 -26.98
N PRO A 179 1.64 4.39 -27.69
CA PRO A 179 1.48 5.68 -28.38
C PRO A 179 0.36 5.73 -29.43
N ASP A 180 -0.09 4.57 -29.92
CA ASP A 180 -1.22 4.43 -30.85
C ASP A 180 -2.58 4.34 -30.14
N GLY A 181 -2.60 4.49 -28.81
CA GLY A 181 -3.79 4.40 -27.98
C GLY A 181 -4.25 2.97 -27.69
N THR A 182 -3.53 1.94 -28.14
CA THR A 182 -3.86 0.56 -27.77
C THR A 182 -3.53 0.30 -26.31
N LYS A 183 -4.50 -0.27 -25.58
CA LYS A 183 -4.34 -0.64 -24.17
C LYS A 183 -3.27 -1.74 -24.07
N ALA A 184 -2.34 -1.59 -23.13
CA ALA A 184 -1.56 -2.74 -22.67
C ALA A 184 -2.53 -3.81 -22.13
N ASN A 185 -2.18 -5.09 -22.25
CA ASN A 185 -3.07 -6.20 -21.89
C ASN A 185 -3.23 -6.27 -20.35
N THR A 186 -4.17 -5.51 -19.79
CA THR A 186 -4.30 -5.28 -18.34
C THR A 186 -4.91 -6.44 -17.54
N GLY A 187 -5.28 -7.56 -18.17
CA GLY A 187 -6.05 -8.61 -17.50
C GLY A 187 -7.37 -8.07 -16.92
N ASP A 188 -7.87 -8.67 -15.83
CA ASP A 188 -9.13 -8.28 -15.16
C ASP A 188 -9.11 -6.87 -14.53
N ALA A 189 -8.00 -6.13 -14.64
CA ALA A 189 -7.95 -4.71 -14.29
C ALA A 189 -8.60 -3.88 -15.40
N GLU A 190 -9.94 -3.89 -15.46
CA GLU A 190 -10.66 -2.80 -16.09
C GLU A 190 -10.53 -1.54 -15.23
N VAL A 191 -10.27 -0.41 -15.89
CA VAL A 191 -10.28 0.96 -15.36
C VAL A 191 -8.98 1.41 -14.65
N THR A 192 -7.91 1.60 -15.41
CA THR A 192 -7.13 2.83 -15.26
C THR A 192 -7.55 3.79 -16.37
N GLN A 193 -7.92 5.01 -15.98
CA GLN A 193 -8.28 6.08 -16.92
C GLN A 193 -7.12 6.28 -17.91
N ASP A 194 -7.47 6.59 -19.17
CA ASP A 194 -6.58 6.58 -20.35
C ASP A 194 -5.32 7.47 -20.19
N ASN A 195 -4.27 6.94 -19.52
CA ASN A 195 -2.94 7.52 -19.23
C ASN A 195 -2.62 7.81 -17.73
N THR A 196 -3.31 7.17 -16.78
CA THR A 196 -2.98 7.26 -15.35
C THR A 196 -2.39 5.97 -14.75
N CYS A 197 -1.67 6.12 -13.64
CA CYS A 197 -1.12 5.06 -12.82
C CYS A 197 -1.61 5.25 -11.39
N VAL A 198 -2.28 4.24 -10.85
CA VAL A 198 -2.80 4.24 -9.47
C VAL A 198 -1.68 3.75 -8.54
N ILE A 199 -1.44 4.45 -7.43
CA ILE A 199 -0.47 4.02 -6.40
C ILE A 199 -1.17 4.01 -5.03
N PRO A 200 -1.97 2.95 -4.74
CA PRO A 200 -2.87 2.97 -3.59
C PRO A 200 -2.17 3.17 -2.25
N ASP A 201 -1.06 2.46 -2.07
CA ASP A 201 -0.30 2.50 -0.82
C ASP A 201 0.31 3.87 -0.54
N ALA A 202 0.70 4.61 -1.59
CA ALA A 202 1.20 5.97 -1.44
C ALA A 202 0.10 6.93 -0.98
N VAL A 203 -1.13 6.77 -1.50
CA VAL A 203 -2.29 7.57 -1.05
C VAL A 203 -2.59 7.28 0.42
N ALA A 204 -2.54 6.02 0.85
CA ALA A 204 -2.72 5.66 2.26
C ALA A 204 -1.62 6.24 3.17
N MET A 205 -0.36 6.24 2.71
CA MET A 205 0.74 6.89 3.43
C MET A 205 0.55 8.40 3.55
N VAL A 206 0.11 9.08 2.48
CA VAL A 206 -0.19 10.51 2.50
C VAL A 206 -1.34 10.81 3.46
N ALA A 207 -2.41 10.02 3.42
CA ALA A 207 -3.56 10.16 4.31
C ALA A 207 -3.21 9.91 5.79
N ALA A 208 -2.21 9.10 6.09
CA ALA A 208 -1.74 8.88 7.46
C ALA A 208 -0.88 10.03 7.99
N LEU A 209 -0.09 10.67 7.12
CA LEU A 209 0.82 11.76 7.51
C LEU A 209 0.19 13.16 7.42
N TYR A 210 -0.79 13.32 6.54
CA TYR A 210 -1.48 14.58 6.24
C TYR A 210 -2.99 14.33 6.24
N PRO A 211 -3.64 14.27 7.42
CA PRO A 211 -5.07 13.96 7.55
C PRO A 211 -6.01 14.85 6.73
N GLU A 212 -5.58 16.07 6.40
CA GLU A 212 -6.30 17.05 5.58
C GLU A 212 -6.23 16.80 4.07
N SER A 213 -5.46 15.79 3.63
CA SER A 213 -5.21 15.50 2.23
C SER A 213 -6.35 14.77 1.52
N ILE A 214 -7.24 14.13 2.27
CA ILE A 214 -8.40 13.37 1.77
C ILE A 214 -9.68 13.67 2.56
#